data_AF-A0A165JW88-F1
#
_entry.id   AF-A0A165JW88-F1
#
_cell.length_a   1.000
_cell.length_b   1.000
_cell.length_c   1.000
_cell.angle_alpha   90.00
_cell.angle_beta   90.00
_cell.angle_gamma   90.00
#
_symmetry.space_group_name_H-M   'P 1'
#
loop_
_entity.id
_entity.type
_entity.pdbx_description
1 polymer ?
#
loop_
_entity_poly.entity_id
_entity_poly.type
_entity_poly.pdbx_seq_one_letter_code
_entity_poly.pdbx_strand_id
1 'polypeptide(L)'
;MAANWMRRTVMVAACASAALLAACGSSTTESAITPQRFIAFGDAMSDVGQNGSRYTVNDGSVNNWTLQVVANYGKTLTPASAGGTSYATGNARVSAKPDAAGNASTRTVTEQIDTFLASGSFANTDVVIVSGGVSDVIAGMAAVTAGTQTEAAMVAAARKAGEDLAAQVRRLVAAGAKYVVVTGTYDLSKSPWAKSIGREALLTDASSRFNDGLLVGIVDLGANVLYVDSAYYVNLYTSVPGNYGFNNATTAVCTSVDATNGIGIGAGKVNSALCNSSTLLSGANQAAYVFADSVYLTPSAQRQFGTYAYDRLRARW
;
A
#
# COMPACT_ATOMS: atom_id res chain seq x y z
N MET A 1 -59.07 29.75 -35.57
CA MET A 1 -57.99 29.60 -36.57
C MET A 1 -56.72 30.17 -35.96
N ALA A 2 -56.07 29.42 -35.07
CA ALA A 2 -55.18 28.30 -35.39
C ALA A 2 -53.82 28.83 -35.88
N ALA A 3 -52.90 28.92 -34.92
CA ALA A 3 -51.59 28.30 -34.99
C ALA A 3 -50.90 28.38 -36.35
N ASN A 4 -50.08 29.41 -36.61
CA ASN A 4 -49.01 29.33 -37.61
C ASN A 4 -47.93 30.44 -37.55
N TRP A 5 -47.75 31.13 -36.43
CA TRP A 5 -46.75 32.21 -36.35
C TRP A 5 -45.83 32.18 -35.13
N MET A 6 -45.62 30.99 -34.55
CA MET A 6 -44.64 30.73 -33.50
C MET A 6 -43.85 29.45 -33.79
N ARG A 7 -43.36 29.29 -35.02
CA ARG A 7 -42.53 28.13 -35.42
C ARG A 7 -41.25 28.48 -36.16
N ARG A 8 -40.80 29.75 -36.14
CA ARG A 8 -39.57 30.15 -36.87
C ARG A 8 -38.50 30.87 -36.04
N THR A 9 -38.64 30.94 -34.72
CA THR A 9 -37.67 31.65 -33.86
C THR A 9 -37.03 30.78 -32.79
N VAL A 10 -37.17 29.44 -32.86
CA VAL A 10 -36.62 28.49 -31.87
C VAL A 10 -35.61 27.50 -32.50
N MET A 11 -35.03 27.83 -33.67
CA MET A 11 -34.01 27.01 -34.33
C MET A 11 -32.78 27.82 -34.80
N VAL A 12 -32.29 28.73 -33.96
CA VAL A 12 -30.94 29.34 -34.17
C VAL A 12 -30.12 29.42 -32.86
N ALA A 13 -30.73 29.27 -31.69
CA ALA A 13 -30.02 29.28 -30.39
C ALA A 13 -29.73 27.87 -29.82
N ALA A 14 -29.52 26.87 -30.68
CA ALA A 14 -29.25 25.49 -30.26
C ALA A 14 -27.97 24.89 -30.87
N CYS A 15 -27.18 25.67 -31.62
CA CYS A 15 -25.92 25.19 -32.23
C CYS A 15 -24.68 26.00 -31.83
N ALA A 16 -24.78 26.96 -30.91
CA ALA A 16 -23.64 27.76 -30.44
C ALA A 16 -23.26 27.52 -28.97
N SER A 17 -23.83 26.51 -28.31
CA SER A 17 -23.60 26.22 -26.89
C SER A 17 -22.97 24.84 -26.63
N ALA A 18 -22.64 24.09 -27.68
CA ALA A 18 -22.11 22.72 -27.60
C ALA A 18 -20.59 22.64 -27.89
N ALA A 19 -19.84 23.74 -27.72
CA ALA A 19 -18.40 23.80 -28.01
C ALA A 19 -17.53 24.29 -26.83
N LEU A 20 -18.04 24.26 -25.59
CA LEU A 20 -17.30 24.75 -24.41
C LEU A 20 -17.19 23.75 -23.24
N LEU A 21 -17.44 22.46 -23.46
CA LEU A 21 -17.36 21.43 -22.40
C LEU A 21 -16.35 20.30 -22.67
N ALA A 22 -15.39 20.51 -23.58
CA ALA A 22 -14.27 19.59 -23.79
C ALA A 22 -12.94 20.15 -23.25
N ALA A 23 -13.00 20.90 -22.15
CA ALA A 23 -11.83 21.25 -21.34
C ALA A 23 -11.85 20.50 -20.00
N CYS A 24 -12.07 19.18 -20.04
CA CYS A 24 -11.42 18.31 -19.07
C CYS A 24 -9.95 18.32 -19.46
N GLY A 25 -9.24 19.34 -18.98
CA GLY A 25 -7.80 19.48 -19.16
C GLY A 25 -7.13 18.19 -18.75
N SER A 26 -6.59 17.48 -19.74
CA SER A 26 -5.45 16.62 -19.52
C SER A 26 -4.37 17.55 -18.98
N SER A 27 -4.27 17.66 -17.65
CA SER A 27 -3.16 18.36 -17.01
C SER A 27 -1.93 17.49 -17.23
N THR A 28 -1.36 17.59 -18.43
CA THR A 28 0.00 17.14 -18.66
C THR A 28 0.88 18.05 -17.82
N THR A 29 1.52 17.49 -16.80
CA THR A 29 2.63 18.16 -16.12
C THR A 29 3.64 18.55 -17.20
N GLU A 30 3.96 19.85 -17.30
CA GLU A 30 4.87 20.42 -18.31
C GLU A 30 6.26 19.75 -18.31
N SER A 31 6.60 18.99 -17.26
CA SER A 31 7.80 18.18 -17.18
C SER A 31 7.58 16.93 -16.32
N ALA A 32 6.77 15.97 -16.78
CA ALA A 32 6.59 14.69 -16.10
C ALA A 32 7.95 14.00 -15.76
N ILE A 33 8.10 13.53 -14.53
CA ILE A 33 9.31 12.85 -14.08
C ILE A 33 9.57 11.60 -14.93
N THR A 34 10.85 11.39 -15.27
CA THR A 34 11.34 10.14 -15.91
C THR A 34 12.34 9.45 -14.99
N PRO A 35 11.86 8.68 -13.99
CA PRO A 35 12.71 8.06 -12.99
C PRO A 35 13.73 7.12 -13.63
N GLN A 36 14.98 7.18 -13.17
CA GLN A 36 16.02 6.24 -13.64
C GLN A 36 16.20 5.05 -12.72
N ARG A 37 15.89 5.23 -11.43
CA ARG A 37 16.02 4.20 -10.40
C ARG A 37 14.92 4.38 -9.35
N PHE A 38 14.46 3.25 -8.85
CA PHE A 38 13.54 3.19 -7.72
C PHE A 38 14.24 2.53 -6.55
N ILE A 39 13.98 3.05 -5.34
CA ILE A 39 14.52 2.52 -4.09
C ILE A 39 13.32 2.30 -3.18
N ALA A 40 13.17 1.12 -2.59
CA ALA A 40 12.01 0.80 -1.77
C ALA A 40 12.41 0.37 -0.36
N PHE A 41 11.67 0.86 0.63
CA PHE A 41 11.79 0.50 2.04
C PHE A 41 10.41 0.15 2.58
N GLY A 42 10.34 -0.76 3.54
CA GLY A 42 9.09 -1.05 4.21
C GLY A 42 8.93 -2.46 4.72
N ASP A 43 7.67 -2.86 4.74
CA ASP A 43 7.17 -4.10 5.29
C ASP A 43 6.67 -5.06 4.20
N ALA A 44 5.91 -6.08 4.60
CA ALA A 44 5.34 -7.09 3.70
C ALA A 44 4.49 -6.51 2.55
N MET A 45 3.89 -5.32 2.71
CA MET A 45 3.11 -4.69 1.63
C MET A 45 3.99 -4.26 0.45
N SER A 46 5.27 -3.94 0.68
CA SER A 46 6.22 -3.54 -0.36
C SER A 46 7.35 -4.54 -0.59
N ASP A 47 7.43 -5.62 0.19
CA ASP A 47 8.42 -6.69 0.00
C ASP A 47 8.25 -7.36 -1.37
N VAL A 48 9.32 -7.29 -2.17
CA VAL A 48 9.40 -7.84 -3.54
C VAL A 48 10.16 -9.18 -3.60
N GLY A 49 10.40 -9.82 -2.46
CA GLY A 49 11.06 -11.12 -2.36
C GLY A 49 12.38 -11.07 -1.58
N GLN A 50 12.51 -10.21 -0.57
CA GLN A 50 13.73 -10.07 0.22
C GLN A 50 14.17 -11.40 0.84
N ASN A 51 13.19 -12.25 1.22
CA ASN A 51 13.41 -13.60 1.73
C ASN A 51 12.96 -14.71 0.74
N GLY A 52 12.89 -14.40 -0.57
CA GLY A 52 12.57 -15.37 -1.63
C GLY A 52 11.09 -15.48 -2.01
N SER A 53 10.17 -14.93 -1.22
CA SER A 53 8.74 -14.87 -1.56
C SER A 53 8.11 -13.53 -1.17
N ARG A 54 6.92 -13.25 -1.72
CA ARG A 54 6.14 -12.03 -1.48
C ARG A 54 4.85 -12.36 -0.74
N TYR A 55 4.32 -11.39 -0.01
CA TYR A 55 3.10 -11.52 0.78
C TYR A 55 1.85 -11.25 -0.10
N THR A 56 1.63 -12.16 -1.04
CA THR A 56 0.52 -12.17 -2.00
C THR A 56 0.48 -13.56 -2.67
N VAL A 57 -0.23 -13.76 -3.79
CA VAL A 57 -0.06 -15.00 -4.57
C VAL A 57 1.18 -14.91 -5.47
N ASN A 58 2.13 -15.83 -5.27
CA ASN A 58 3.38 -15.92 -6.04
C ASN A 58 3.15 -16.71 -7.34
N ASP A 59 2.59 -16.04 -8.35
CA ASP A 59 2.18 -16.61 -9.64
C ASP A 59 3.08 -16.23 -10.83
N GLY A 60 4.20 -15.56 -10.55
CA GLY A 60 5.14 -15.04 -11.56
C GLY A 60 4.70 -13.74 -12.25
N SER A 61 3.50 -13.23 -11.97
CA SER A 61 3.04 -11.93 -12.47
C SER A 61 3.58 -10.76 -11.64
N VAL A 62 3.35 -9.53 -12.12
CA VAL A 62 3.48 -8.33 -11.27
C VAL A 62 2.40 -8.41 -10.21
N ASN A 63 2.81 -8.64 -8.96
CA ASN A 63 1.90 -8.95 -7.85
C ASN A 63 2.10 -8.08 -6.61
N ASN A 64 2.98 -7.08 -6.67
CA ASN A 64 3.19 -6.09 -5.62
C ASN A 64 2.96 -4.69 -6.19
N TRP A 65 2.35 -3.78 -5.41
CA TRP A 65 2.05 -2.43 -5.88
C TRP A 65 3.31 -1.63 -6.25
N THR A 66 4.43 -1.85 -5.56
CA THR A 66 5.70 -1.19 -5.90
C THR A 66 6.22 -1.69 -7.25
N LEU A 67 6.15 -2.99 -7.51
CA LEU A 67 6.49 -3.57 -8.81
C LEU A 67 5.60 -3.00 -9.92
N GLN A 68 4.30 -2.80 -9.65
CA GLN A 68 3.39 -2.22 -10.63
C GLN A 68 3.72 -0.75 -10.94
N VAL A 69 4.04 0.07 -9.93
CA VAL A 69 4.49 1.46 -10.15
C VAL A 69 5.71 1.46 -11.06
N VAL A 70 6.71 0.64 -10.73
CA VAL A 70 7.99 0.59 -11.43
C VAL A 70 7.83 0.04 -12.86
N ALA A 71 6.99 -0.98 -13.04
CA ALA A 71 6.68 -1.55 -14.36
C ALA A 71 5.97 -0.55 -15.28
N ASN A 72 5.10 0.32 -14.74
CA ASN A 72 4.44 1.37 -15.53
C ASN A 72 5.44 2.43 -16.06
N TYR A 73 6.62 2.55 -15.45
CA TYR A 73 7.75 3.34 -15.98
C TYR A 73 8.70 2.53 -16.88
N GLY A 74 8.36 1.27 -17.20
CA GLY A 74 9.22 0.38 -17.98
C GLY A 74 10.53 -0.01 -17.27
N LYS A 75 10.54 0.03 -15.94
CA LYS A 75 11.71 -0.29 -15.11
C LYS A 75 11.48 -1.60 -14.35
N THR A 76 12.50 -2.06 -13.63
CA THR A 76 12.45 -3.21 -12.73
C THR A 76 12.84 -2.82 -11.31
N LEU A 77 12.32 -3.55 -10.33
CA LEU A 77 12.68 -3.42 -8.92
C LEU A 77 12.96 -4.81 -8.36
N THR A 78 14.15 -4.99 -7.82
CA THR A 78 14.70 -6.27 -7.36
C THR A 78 15.03 -6.15 -5.86
N PRO A 79 14.86 -7.22 -5.05
CA PRO A 79 15.23 -7.17 -3.63
C PRO A 79 16.74 -6.97 -3.46
N ALA A 80 17.13 -6.30 -2.37
CA ALA A 80 18.52 -6.04 -2.04
C ALA A 80 19.31 -7.34 -1.80
N SER A 81 18.64 -8.40 -1.30
CA SER A 81 19.26 -9.73 -1.16
C SER A 81 19.66 -10.38 -2.50
N ALA A 82 19.12 -9.89 -3.62
CA ALA A 82 19.48 -10.29 -4.97
C ALA A 82 20.21 -9.17 -5.74
N GLY A 83 20.83 -8.22 -5.03
CA GLY A 83 21.62 -7.13 -5.62
C GLY A 83 20.80 -5.93 -6.12
N GLY A 84 19.50 -5.86 -5.82
CA GLY A 84 18.63 -4.74 -6.17
C GLY A 84 18.57 -3.64 -5.11
N THR A 85 17.53 -2.79 -5.22
CA THR A 85 17.34 -1.57 -4.41
C THR A 85 16.03 -1.56 -3.62
N SER A 86 15.33 -2.68 -3.55
CA SER A 86 14.22 -2.85 -2.60
C SER A 86 14.74 -3.52 -1.33
N TYR A 87 14.75 -2.77 -0.23
CA TYR A 87 15.12 -3.23 1.10
C TYR A 87 13.91 -3.65 1.94
N ALA A 88 12.70 -3.38 1.46
CA ALA A 88 11.45 -3.78 2.12
C ALA A 88 11.49 -5.26 2.49
N THR A 89 11.19 -5.56 3.74
CA THR A 89 11.28 -6.91 4.30
C THR A 89 9.97 -7.27 4.97
N GLY A 90 9.46 -8.46 4.68
CA GLY A 90 8.29 -9.03 5.33
C GLY A 90 8.30 -8.90 6.86
N ASN A 91 7.14 -8.61 7.44
CA ASN A 91 6.92 -8.43 8.88
C ASN A 91 7.71 -7.28 9.54
N ALA A 92 8.55 -6.54 8.80
CA ALA A 92 9.33 -5.44 9.35
C ALA A 92 8.41 -4.39 9.98
N ARG A 93 8.78 -3.98 11.20
CA ARG A 93 8.20 -2.83 11.89
C ARG A 93 8.97 -1.57 11.56
N VAL A 94 8.39 -0.40 11.83
CA VAL A 94 9.03 0.89 11.52
C VAL A 94 10.37 1.04 12.24
N SER A 95 10.37 0.89 13.57
CA SER A 95 11.53 1.16 14.45
C SER A 95 11.79 0.06 15.48
N ALA A 96 10.78 -0.73 15.84
CA ALA A 96 10.86 -1.68 16.95
C ALA A 96 11.19 -3.13 16.53
N LYS A 97 11.70 -3.90 17.50
CA LYS A 97 11.98 -5.34 17.41
C LYS A 97 11.27 -6.10 18.55
N PRO A 98 11.04 -7.42 18.42
CA PRO A 98 11.17 -8.19 17.18
C PRO A 98 10.13 -7.77 16.13
N ASP A 99 10.22 -8.35 14.94
CA ASP A 99 9.21 -8.15 13.89
C ASP A 99 7.83 -8.69 14.28
N ALA A 100 6.81 -8.50 13.43
CA ALA A 100 5.45 -8.95 13.74
C ALA A 100 5.32 -10.47 13.96
N ALA A 101 6.22 -11.28 13.40
CA ALA A 101 6.24 -12.73 13.56
C ALA A 101 7.06 -13.20 14.78
N GLY A 102 7.82 -12.32 15.41
CA GLY A 102 8.69 -12.62 16.55
C GLY A 102 10.18 -12.84 16.19
N ASN A 103 10.59 -12.55 14.95
CA ASN A 103 11.99 -12.65 14.54
C ASN A 103 12.75 -11.35 14.86
N ALA A 104 13.78 -11.45 15.71
CA ALA A 104 14.62 -10.31 16.09
C ALA A 104 15.62 -9.87 14.99
N SER A 105 15.88 -10.73 14.01
CA SER A 105 16.87 -10.48 12.95
C SER A 105 16.32 -9.70 11.75
N THR A 106 14.99 -9.69 11.56
CA THR A 106 14.32 -8.95 10.48
C THR A 106 14.60 -7.46 10.60
N ARG A 107 15.17 -6.82 9.58
CA ARG A 107 15.52 -5.39 9.64
C ARG A 107 14.27 -4.51 9.72
N THR A 108 14.25 -3.56 10.66
CA THR A 108 13.20 -2.52 10.70
C THR A 108 13.31 -1.58 9.51
N VAL A 109 12.26 -0.80 9.22
CA VAL A 109 12.33 0.23 8.16
C VAL A 109 13.46 1.23 8.44
N THR A 110 13.69 1.56 9.71
CA THR A 110 14.83 2.39 10.14
C THR A 110 16.17 1.76 9.75
N GLU A 111 16.38 0.47 10.08
CA GLU A 111 17.62 -0.25 9.76
C GLU A 111 17.81 -0.48 8.25
N GLN A 112 16.72 -0.62 7.49
CA GLN A 112 16.75 -0.69 6.03
C GLN A 112 17.26 0.64 5.43
N ILE A 113 16.75 1.78 5.93
CA ILE A 113 17.20 3.12 5.51
C ILE A 113 18.64 3.38 5.93
N ASP A 114 19.03 2.98 7.15
CA ASP A 114 20.43 3.04 7.59
C ASP A 114 21.36 2.30 6.64
N THR A 115 20.96 1.08 6.25
CA THR A 115 21.74 0.23 5.34
C THR A 115 21.95 0.93 3.99
N PHE A 116 20.91 1.54 3.43
CA PHE A 116 21.03 2.29 2.18
C PHE A 116 21.92 3.53 2.34
N LEU A 117 21.65 4.38 3.34
CA LEU A 117 22.37 5.65 3.52
C LEU A 117 23.84 5.49 3.91
N ALA A 118 24.23 4.32 4.45
CA ALA A 118 25.63 4.03 4.76
C ALA A 118 26.53 3.92 3.52
N SER A 119 25.96 3.61 2.35
CA SER A 119 26.74 3.35 1.12
C SER A 119 26.16 3.98 -0.14
N GLY A 120 24.92 4.45 -0.08
CA GLY A 120 24.18 5.02 -1.18
C GLY A 120 23.96 6.53 -1.02
N SER A 121 23.61 7.15 -2.14
CA SER A 121 23.13 8.53 -2.22
C SER A 121 21.95 8.60 -3.18
N PHE A 122 21.12 9.63 -3.05
CA PHE A 122 20.03 9.88 -3.97
C PHE A 122 20.50 10.67 -5.19
N ALA A 123 20.09 10.20 -6.37
CA ALA A 123 20.19 10.95 -7.61
C ALA A 123 18.94 11.83 -7.80
N ASN A 124 19.06 12.87 -8.63
CA ASN A 124 17.95 13.79 -8.92
C ASN A 124 16.74 13.14 -9.58
N THR A 125 16.88 11.93 -10.13
CA THR A 125 15.85 11.16 -10.83
C THR A 125 15.44 9.90 -10.07
N ASP A 126 15.85 9.76 -8.81
CA ASP A 126 15.42 8.64 -7.98
C ASP A 126 14.01 8.87 -7.45
N VAL A 127 13.20 7.82 -7.50
CA VAL A 127 11.94 7.77 -6.73
C VAL A 127 12.13 6.80 -5.57
N VAL A 128 11.87 7.29 -4.37
CA VAL A 128 11.92 6.49 -3.15
C VAL A 128 10.50 6.08 -2.77
N ILE A 129 10.27 4.79 -2.55
CA ILE A 129 8.98 4.23 -2.14
C ILE A 129 9.10 3.75 -0.70
N VAL A 130 8.16 4.14 0.16
CA VAL A 130 8.15 3.78 1.58
C VAL A 130 6.78 3.23 1.98
N SER A 131 6.73 2.05 2.60
CA SER A 131 5.54 1.56 3.31
C SER A 131 5.86 1.21 4.75
N GLY A 132 4.85 1.19 5.61
CA GLY A 132 4.98 0.69 6.97
C GLY A 132 3.68 0.75 7.76
N GLY A 133 3.67 0.09 8.91
CA GLY A 133 2.62 0.19 9.91
C GLY A 133 1.77 -1.06 10.08
N VAL A 134 1.60 -1.88 9.04
CA VAL A 134 0.80 -3.13 9.14
C VAL A 134 1.40 -4.04 10.22
N SER A 135 2.72 -4.24 10.17
CA SER A 135 3.46 -5.05 11.16
C SER A 135 3.39 -4.49 12.58
N ASP A 136 3.39 -3.17 12.75
CA ASP A 136 3.32 -2.52 14.07
C ASP A 136 1.94 -2.73 14.71
N VAL A 137 0.88 -2.61 13.92
CA VAL A 137 -0.50 -2.89 14.40
C VAL A 137 -0.68 -4.37 14.71
N ILE A 138 -0.15 -5.28 13.89
CA ILE A 138 -0.19 -6.73 14.15
C ILE A 138 0.56 -7.08 15.45
N ALA A 139 1.79 -6.57 15.62
CA ALA A 139 2.59 -6.80 16.82
C ALA A 139 1.90 -6.24 18.08
N GLY A 140 1.30 -5.05 17.99
CA GLY A 140 0.52 -4.46 19.08
C GLY A 140 -0.69 -5.30 19.45
N MET A 141 -1.44 -5.81 18.46
CA MET A 141 -2.59 -6.69 18.71
C MET A 141 -2.16 -8.00 19.36
N ALA A 142 -1.04 -8.58 18.93
CA ALA A 142 -0.49 -9.78 19.56
C ALA A 142 -0.13 -9.53 21.03
N ALA A 143 0.46 -8.37 21.36
CA ALA A 143 0.78 -7.99 22.73
C ALA A 143 -0.47 -7.79 23.61
N VAL A 144 -1.54 -7.22 23.05
CA VAL A 144 -2.85 -7.11 23.70
C VAL A 144 -3.46 -8.49 23.95
N THR A 145 -3.47 -9.37 22.94
CA THR A 145 -3.98 -10.74 23.09
C THR A 145 -3.20 -11.53 24.15
N ALA A 146 -1.89 -11.32 24.26
CA ALA A 146 -1.04 -11.93 25.28
C ALA A 146 -1.21 -11.31 26.69
N GLY A 147 -1.98 -10.23 26.84
CA GLY A 147 -2.15 -9.53 28.11
C GLY A 147 -0.93 -8.71 28.56
N THR A 148 0.02 -8.47 27.66
CA THR A 148 1.28 -7.73 27.95
C THR A 148 1.17 -6.23 27.66
N GLN A 149 0.10 -5.81 26.97
CA GLN A 149 -0.19 -4.42 26.63
C GLN A 149 -1.70 -4.16 26.73
N THR A 150 -2.09 -2.95 27.13
CA THR A 150 -3.50 -2.53 27.10
C THR A 150 -3.90 -2.05 25.71
N GLU A 151 -5.20 -2.09 25.39
CA GLU A 151 -5.71 -1.60 24.10
C GLU A 151 -5.36 -0.12 23.87
N ALA A 152 -5.50 0.73 24.90
CA ALA A 152 -5.13 2.14 24.82
C ALA A 152 -3.61 2.33 24.55
N ALA A 153 -2.77 1.51 25.18
CA ALA A 153 -1.33 1.55 24.93
C ALA A 153 -0.97 1.07 23.52
N MET A 154 -1.70 0.09 22.96
CA MET A 154 -1.53 -0.34 21.57
C MET A 154 -1.85 0.80 20.59
N VAL A 155 -2.97 1.50 20.79
CA VAL A 155 -3.36 2.64 19.93
C VAL A 155 -2.33 3.77 20.00
N ALA A 156 -1.84 4.10 21.21
CA ALA A 156 -0.78 5.07 21.39
C ALA A 156 0.54 4.65 20.72
N ALA A 157 0.90 3.36 20.81
CA ALA A 157 2.07 2.81 20.15
C ALA A 157 1.93 2.82 18.61
N ALA A 158 0.74 2.57 18.07
CA ALA A 158 0.47 2.67 16.64
C ALA A 158 0.66 4.11 16.14
N ARG A 159 0.15 5.11 16.88
CA ARG A 159 0.43 6.52 16.59
C ARG A 159 1.93 6.82 16.57
N LYS A 160 2.65 6.37 17.61
CA LYS A 160 4.10 6.58 17.73
C LYS A 160 4.86 5.96 16.55
N ALA A 161 4.48 4.76 16.11
CA ALA A 161 5.09 4.13 14.95
C ALA A 161 4.83 4.92 13.65
N GLY A 162 3.66 5.55 13.52
CA GLY A 162 3.38 6.49 12.42
C GLY A 162 4.28 7.73 12.45
N GLU A 163 4.46 8.31 13.64
CA GLU A 163 5.39 9.43 13.87
C GLU A 163 6.86 9.04 13.57
N ASP A 164 7.26 7.81 13.92
CA ASP A 164 8.59 7.26 13.59
C ASP A 164 8.78 7.13 12.08
N LEU A 165 7.75 6.68 11.35
CA LEU A 165 7.83 6.55 9.90
C LEU A 165 7.93 7.93 9.24
N ALA A 166 7.20 8.92 9.75
CA ALA A 166 7.33 10.31 9.31
C ALA A 166 8.75 10.85 9.54
N ALA A 167 9.38 10.53 10.69
CA ALA A 167 10.76 10.89 10.95
C ALA A 167 11.74 10.26 9.94
N GLN A 168 11.51 8.99 9.55
CA GLN A 168 12.29 8.35 8.49
C GLN A 168 12.08 9.02 7.12
N VAL A 169 10.85 9.40 6.77
CA VAL A 169 10.57 10.14 5.52
C VAL A 169 11.30 11.49 5.50
N ARG A 170 11.25 12.25 6.61
CA ARG A 170 12.02 13.50 6.74
C ARG A 170 13.51 13.28 6.57
N ARG A 171 14.04 12.21 7.15
CA ARG A 171 15.45 11.85 7.04
C ARG A 171 15.85 11.56 5.59
N LEU A 172 15.00 10.85 4.83
CA LEU A 172 15.23 10.60 3.39
C LEU A 172 15.28 11.91 2.60
N VAL A 173 14.34 12.83 2.84
CA VAL A 173 14.31 14.15 2.19
C VAL A 173 15.56 14.97 2.56
N ALA A 174 15.93 15.00 3.84
CA ALA A 174 17.14 15.68 4.32
C ALA A 174 18.44 15.09 3.72
N ALA A 175 18.45 13.79 3.42
CA ALA A 175 19.54 13.11 2.73
C ALA A 175 19.53 13.32 1.21
N GLY A 176 18.57 14.08 0.65
CA GLY A 176 18.53 14.48 -0.75
C GLY A 176 17.48 13.76 -1.61
N ALA A 177 16.60 12.93 -1.03
CA ALA A 177 15.51 12.31 -1.78
C ALA A 177 14.52 13.38 -2.25
N LYS A 178 14.42 13.57 -3.57
CA LYS A 178 13.53 14.59 -4.16
C LYS A 178 12.10 14.12 -4.29
N TYR A 179 11.90 12.83 -4.56
CA TYR A 179 10.62 12.23 -4.90
C TYR A 179 10.37 11.03 -4.00
N VAL A 180 9.62 11.23 -2.92
CA VAL A 180 9.28 10.19 -1.95
C VAL A 180 7.79 9.87 -2.06
N VAL A 181 7.47 8.63 -2.44
CA VAL A 181 6.11 8.08 -2.40
C VAL A 181 5.97 7.28 -1.12
N VAL A 182 5.02 7.64 -0.27
CA VAL A 182 4.82 6.98 1.03
C VAL A 182 3.39 6.52 1.19
N THR A 183 3.20 5.33 1.76
CA THR A 183 1.90 4.84 2.24
C THR A 183 2.01 4.40 3.69
N GLY A 184 0.95 4.67 4.45
CA GLY A 184 0.78 4.08 5.78
C GLY A 184 0.10 2.71 5.68
N THR A 185 -0.61 2.34 6.75
CA THR A 185 -1.43 1.13 6.78
C THR A 185 -2.78 1.37 6.12
N TYR A 186 -3.37 0.33 5.52
CA TYR A 186 -4.82 0.35 5.31
C TYR A 186 -5.55 0.13 6.63
N ASP A 187 -6.86 0.37 6.67
CA ASP A 187 -7.69 0.04 7.84
C ASP A 187 -7.76 -1.49 8.04
N LEU A 188 -6.96 -2.01 8.98
CA LEU A 188 -6.88 -3.46 9.21
C LEU A 188 -8.21 -4.07 9.68
N SER A 189 -9.19 -3.27 10.14
CA SER A 189 -10.54 -3.76 10.44
C SER A 189 -11.25 -4.38 9.22
N LYS A 190 -10.84 -3.98 8.01
CA LYS A 190 -11.40 -4.49 6.75
C LYS A 190 -10.90 -5.89 6.41
N SER A 191 -9.85 -6.36 7.09
CA SER A 191 -9.24 -7.67 6.84
C SER A 191 -10.11 -8.83 7.33
N PRO A 192 -10.02 -10.02 6.71
CA PRO A 192 -10.59 -11.24 7.27
C PRO A 192 -10.08 -11.55 8.68
N TRP A 193 -8.83 -11.20 8.99
CA TRP A 193 -8.22 -11.39 10.30
C TRP A 193 -8.96 -10.64 11.40
N ALA A 194 -9.23 -9.34 11.21
CA ALA A 194 -9.90 -8.51 12.22
C ALA A 194 -11.27 -9.07 12.61
N LYS A 195 -12.05 -9.52 11.62
CA LYS A 195 -13.35 -10.18 11.81
C LYS A 195 -13.21 -11.49 12.56
N SER A 196 -12.19 -12.30 12.22
CA SER A 196 -11.96 -13.60 12.87
C SER A 196 -11.64 -13.50 14.36
N ILE A 197 -11.05 -12.38 14.80
CA ILE A 197 -10.71 -12.14 16.21
C ILE A 197 -11.71 -11.21 16.91
N GLY A 198 -12.71 -10.68 16.20
CA GLY A 198 -13.70 -9.74 16.75
C GLY A 198 -13.06 -8.48 17.34
N ARG A 199 -12.10 -7.87 16.62
CA ARG A 199 -11.36 -6.66 17.05
C ARG A 199 -11.37 -5.55 16.01
N GLU A 200 -12.42 -5.49 15.18
CA GLU A 200 -12.56 -4.49 14.13
C GLU A 200 -12.42 -3.06 14.65
N ALA A 201 -13.11 -2.71 15.75
CA ALA A 201 -13.08 -1.35 16.30
C ALA A 201 -11.67 -0.93 16.76
N LEU A 202 -10.96 -1.81 17.48
CA LEU A 202 -9.60 -1.56 17.96
C LEU A 202 -8.61 -1.43 16.79
N LEU A 203 -8.75 -2.29 15.78
CA LEU A 203 -7.87 -2.26 14.61
C LEU A 203 -8.16 -1.06 13.70
N THR A 204 -9.40 -0.59 13.61
CA THR A 204 -9.71 0.71 12.99
C THR A 204 -9.00 1.85 13.71
N ASP A 205 -9.13 1.93 15.04
CA ASP A 205 -8.53 3.02 15.81
C ASP A 205 -7.00 3.01 15.70
N ALA A 206 -6.37 1.84 15.89
CA ALA A 206 -4.92 1.71 15.75
C ALA A 206 -4.42 2.06 14.34
N SER A 207 -5.10 1.58 13.29
CA SER A 207 -4.73 1.88 11.89
C SER A 207 -4.86 3.38 11.58
N SER A 208 -5.98 3.99 12.03
CA SER A 208 -6.22 5.42 11.88
C SER A 208 -5.17 6.24 12.61
N ARG A 209 -4.82 5.87 13.85
CA ARG A 209 -3.83 6.58 14.65
C ARG A 209 -2.42 6.47 14.11
N PHE A 210 -2.05 5.34 13.52
CA PHE A 210 -0.79 5.24 12.77
C PHE A 210 -0.77 6.26 11.62
N ASN A 211 -1.81 6.27 10.79
CA ASN A 211 -1.87 7.17 9.64
C ASN A 211 -1.92 8.65 10.07
N ASP A 212 -2.62 9.00 11.15
CA ASP A 212 -2.61 10.34 11.73
C ASP A 212 -1.19 10.79 12.11
N GLY A 213 -0.46 9.94 12.83
CA GLY A 213 0.93 10.22 13.24
C GLY A 213 1.85 10.44 12.04
N LEU A 214 1.71 9.61 11.01
CA LEU A 214 2.44 9.75 9.77
C LEU A 214 2.11 11.05 9.04
N LEU A 215 0.82 11.31 8.77
CA LEU A 215 0.36 12.42 7.95
C LEU A 215 0.66 13.78 8.58
N VAL A 216 0.40 13.94 9.89
CA VAL A 216 0.78 15.14 10.64
C VAL A 216 2.30 15.33 10.56
N GLY A 217 3.06 14.24 10.68
CA GLY A 217 4.51 14.24 10.65
C GLY A 217 5.13 14.51 9.28
N ILE A 218 4.37 14.59 8.17
CA ILE A 218 4.92 14.87 6.82
C ILE A 218 4.19 16.00 6.08
N VAL A 219 3.23 16.67 6.72
CA VAL A 219 2.31 17.64 6.08
C VAL A 219 3.02 18.80 5.38
N ASP A 220 4.16 19.23 5.90
CA ASP A 220 5.02 20.31 5.39
C ASP A 220 5.99 19.86 4.29
N LEU A 221 6.09 18.56 4.01
CA LEU A 221 7.02 18.00 3.02
C LEU A 221 6.41 17.87 1.62
N GLY A 222 5.30 18.55 1.34
CA GLY A 222 4.57 18.44 0.08
C GLY A 222 5.41 18.75 -1.18
N ALA A 223 6.53 19.46 -1.09
CA ALA A 223 7.41 19.63 -2.24
C ALA A 223 8.08 18.30 -2.68
N ASN A 224 8.35 17.40 -1.72
CA ASN A 224 9.14 16.19 -1.92
C ASN A 224 8.36 14.89 -1.72
N VAL A 225 7.26 14.94 -0.97
CA VAL A 225 6.56 13.75 -0.48
C VAL A 225 5.15 13.69 -1.06
N LEU A 226 4.83 12.55 -1.66
CA LEU A 226 3.51 12.16 -2.11
C LEU A 226 3.01 11.02 -1.22
N TYR A 227 1.98 11.30 -0.43
CA TYR A 227 1.23 10.25 0.26
C TYR A 227 0.26 9.58 -0.71
N VAL A 228 0.28 8.25 -0.79
CA VAL A 228 -0.68 7.43 -1.53
C VAL A 228 -1.52 6.64 -0.54
N ASP A 229 -2.83 6.88 -0.56
CA ASP A 229 -3.74 6.42 0.48
C ASP A 229 -4.21 4.97 0.26
N SER A 230 -3.51 4.01 0.87
CA SER A 230 -3.93 2.61 0.86
C SER A 230 -5.24 2.37 1.62
N ALA A 231 -5.55 3.16 2.66
CA ALA A 231 -6.77 3.00 3.45
C ALA A 231 -8.01 3.34 2.61
N TYR A 232 -7.96 4.44 1.86
CA TYR A 232 -9.01 4.81 0.90
C TYR A 232 -9.28 3.67 -0.10
N TYR A 233 -8.22 3.12 -0.69
CA TYR A 233 -8.37 2.15 -1.78
C TYR A 233 -8.86 0.77 -1.29
N VAL A 234 -8.33 0.29 -0.16
CA VAL A 234 -8.81 -0.97 0.44
C VAL A 234 -10.25 -0.81 0.97
N ASN A 235 -10.64 0.36 1.46
CA ASN A 235 -12.03 0.62 1.83
C ASN A 235 -12.97 0.49 0.61
N LEU A 236 -12.55 0.95 -0.57
CA LEU A 236 -13.32 0.79 -1.80
C LEU A 236 -13.41 -0.68 -2.24
N TYR A 237 -12.30 -1.42 -2.19
CA TYR A 237 -12.29 -2.86 -2.49
C TYR A 237 -13.25 -3.66 -1.62
N THR A 238 -13.37 -3.28 -0.36
CA THR A 238 -14.23 -4.01 0.59
C THR A 238 -15.67 -3.52 0.62
N SER A 239 -15.93 -2.25 0.29
CA SER A 239 -17.28 -1.68 0.30
C SER A 239 -18.04 -1.85 -1.02
N VAL A 240 -17.33 -1.74 -2.15
CA VAL A 240 -17.91 -1.84 -3.51
C VAL A 240 -17.06 -2.74 -4.41
N PRO A 241 -16.80 -4.00 -4.01
CA PRO A 241 -15.84 -4.89 -4.68
C PRO A 241 -16.08 -5.06 -6.19
N GLY A 242 -17.35 -5.10 -6.61
CA GLY A 242 -17.73 -5.29 -8.02
C GLY A 242 -17.19 -4.21 -8.97
N ASN A 243 -17.06 -2.96 -8.49
CA ASN A 243 -16.51 -1.85 -9.30
C ASN A 243 -15.02 -2.04 -9.63
N TYR A 244 -14.34 -2.92 -8.90
CA TYR A 244 -12.91 -3.21 -9.02
C TYR A 244 -12.66 -4.64 -9.53
N GLY A 245 -13.70 -5.31 -10.04
CA GLY A 245 -13.63 -6.68 -10.55
C GLY A 245 -13.54 -7.75 -9.47
N PHE A 246 -13.79 -7.39 -8.21
CA PHE A 246 -13.82 -8.34 -7.10
C PHE A 246 -15.25 -8.84 -6.83
N ASN A 247 -15.38 -10.11 -6.50
CA ASN A 247 -16.60 -10.71 -5.98
C ASN A 247 -16.44 -11.28 -4.56
N ASN A 248 -15.20 -11.31 -4.04
CA ASN A 248 -14.92 -11.72 -2.67
C ASN A 248 -13.94 -10.74 -1.99
N ALA A 249 -14.39 -10.17 -0.88
CA ALA A 249 -13.59 -9.26 -0.05
C ALA A 249 -13.57 -9.69 1.43
N THR A 250 -13.94 -10.93 1.73
CA THR A 250 -14.14 -11.41 3.10
C THR A 250 -13.37 -12.68 3.41
N THR A 251 -12.88 -13.38 2.40
CA THR A 251 -12.19 -14.67 2.53
C THR A 251 -10.87 -14.59 1.79
N ALA A 252 -9.83 -15.19 2.37
CA ALA A 252 -8.55 -15.40 1.71
C ALA A 252 -8.72 -16.38 0.54
N VAL A 253 -8.05 -16.11 -0.59
CA VAL A 253 -8.03 -17.06 -1.73
C VAL A 253 -7.01 -18.18 -1.56
N CYS A 254 -5.96 -17.96 -0.76
CA CYS A 254 -4.92 -18.95 -0.51
C CYS A 254 -5.36 -19.99 0.54
N THR A 255 -4.80 -21.19 0.42
CA THR A 255 -4.93 -22.31 1.36
C THR A 255 -3.60 -22.72 2.01
N SER A 256 -2.54 -21.94 1.77
CA SER A 256 -1.17 -22.16 2.26
C SER A 256 -1.05 -21.90 3.76
N VAL A 257 -1.49 -22.84 4.58
CA VAL A 257 -1.40 -22.76 6.04
C VAL A 257 0.05 -22.90 6.50
N ASP A 258 0.52 -21.95 7.29
CA ASP A 258 1.79 -21.97 7.99
C ASP A 258 1.58 -22.46 9.43
N ALA A 259 2.31 -23.51 9.82
CA ALA A 259 2.27 -24.04 11.18
C ALA A 259 2.87 -23.09 12.22
N THR A 260 3.66 -22.11 11.78
CA THR A 260 4.34 -21.11 12.62
C THR A 260 3.61 -19.76 12.57
N ASN A 261 4.16 -18.74 13.25
CA ASN A 261 3.61 -17.39 13.29
C ASN A 261 3.99 -16.55 12.04
N GLY A 262 3.86 -17.12 10.83
CA GLY A 262 4.49 -16.59 9.61
C GLY A 262 4.18 -15.13 9.27
N ILE A 263 2.96 -14.68 9.50
CA ILE A 263 2.52 -13.28 9.26
C ILE A 263 2.17 -12.51 10.55
N GLY A 264 2.54 -13.05 11.72
CA GLY A 264 2.35 -12.36 13.00
C GLY A 264 0.94 -12.45 13.62
N ILE A 265 -0.02 -13.12 12.98
CA ILE A 265 -1.41 -13.23 13.47
C ILE A 265 -1.71 -14.54 14.22
N GLY A 266 -0.67 -15.27 14.63
CA GLY A 266 -0.74 -16.56 15.32
C GLY A 266 -0.34 -17.75 14.44
N ALA A 267 -0.09 -18.89 15.10
CA ALA A 267 0.25 -20.15 14.45
C ALA A 267 -0.95 -20.80 13.74
N GLY A 268 -0.68 -21.59 12.69
CA GLY A 268 -1.71 -22.35 11.97
C GLY A 268 -2.60 -21.48 11.09
N LYS A 269 -2.07 -20.38 10.55
CA LYS A 269 -2.82 -19.40 9.76
C LYS A 269 -2.37 -19.44 8.30
N VAL A 270 -3.25 -19.06 7.38
CA VAL A 270 -2.89 -18.92 5.97
C VAL A 270 -1.81 -17.84 5.86
N ASN A 271 -0.70 -18.16 5.19
CA ASN A 271 0.41 -17.27 4.95
C ASN A 271 0.58 -17.10 3.44
N SER A 272 0.34 -15.89 2.93
CA SER A 272 0.49 -15.59 1.50
C SER A 272 1.94 -15.71 1.02
N ALA A 273 2.95 -15.57 1.89
CA ALA A 273 4.35 -15.82 1.52
C ALA A 273 4.63 -17.28 1.07
N LEU A 274 3.74 -18.21 1.43
CA LEU A 274 3.77 -19.61 0.99
C LEU A 274 2.79 -19.89 -0.16
N CYS A 275 2.03 -18.88 -0.59
CA CYS A 275 0.96 -19.03 -1.56
C CYS A 275 1.47 -18.91 -3.00
N ASN A 276 1.05 -19.84 -3.85
CA ASN A 276 1.25 -19.83 -5.30
C ASN A 276 0.00 -20.40 -5.99
N SER A 277 0.04 -20.54 -7.32
CA SER A 277 -1.10 -21.01 -8.12
C SER A 277 -1.61 -22.42 -7.75
N SER A 278 -0.80 -23.28 -7.11
CA SER A 278 -1.21 -24.62 -6.66
C SER A 278 -1.81 -24.65 -5.25
N THR A 279 -1.79 -23.53 -4.52
CA THR A 279 -2.29 -23.42 -3.13
C THR A 279 -3.45 -22.44 -3.04
N LEU A 280 -4.30 -22.41 -4.07
CA LEU A 280 -5.52 -21.63 -4.10
C LEU A 280 -6.70 -22.49 -3.64
N LEU A 281 -7.78 -21.83 -3.22
CA LEU A 281 -9.09 -22.48 -3.09
C LEU A 281 -9.47 -23.16 -4.42
N SER A 282 -10.06 -24.36 -4.34
CA SER A 282 -10.43 -25.13 -5.53
C SER A 282 -11.37 -24.33 -6.45
N GLY A 283 -11.00 -24.20 -7.72
CA GLY A 283 -11.76 -23.44 -8.72
C GLY A 283 -11.77 -21.93 -8.54
N ALA A 284 -11.02 -21.37 -7.57
CA ALA A 284 -11.04 -19.94 -7.32
C ALA A 284 -10.26 -19.16 -8.38
N ASN A 285 -10.84 -18.04 -8.82
CA ASN A 285 -10.14 -17.04 -9.61
C ASN A 285 -9.55 -15.98 -8.67
N GLN A 286 -8.24 -16.06 -8.41
CA GLN A 286 -7.53 -15.10 -7.55
C GLN A 286 -7.67 -13.63 -7.98
N ALA A 287 -7.97 -13.34 -9.25
CA ALA A 287 -8.17 -11.97 -9.72
C ALA A 287 -9.48 -11.34 -9.21
N ALA A 288 -10.44 -12.17 -8.78
CA ALA A 288 -11.74 -11.75 -8.27
C ALA A 288 -11.78 -11.65 -6.72
N TYR A 289 -10.67 -11.94 -6.04
CA TYR A 289 -10.53 -11.84 -4.59
C TYR A 289 -9.72 -10.61 -4.21
N VAL A 290 -10.08 -9.93 -3.12
CA VAL A 290 -9.28 -8.83 -2.55
C VAL A 290 -8.09 -9.35 -1.75
N PHE A 291 -8.28 -10.44 -1.00
CA PHE A 291 -7.34 -10.93 -0.01
C PHE A 291 -6.66 -12.25 -0.42
N ALA A 292 -5.32 -12.26 -0.37
CA ALA A 292 -4.50 -13.45 -0.58
C ALA A 292 -4.53 -14.34 0.66
N ASP A 293 -4.18 -13.78 1.82
CA ASP A 293 -4.38 -14.38 3.14
C ASP A 293 -5.31 -13.52 4.00
N SER A 294 -5.35 -13.71 5.31
CA SER A 294 -6.27 -12.96 6.18
C SER A 294 -5.90 -11.47 6.37
N VAL A 295 -4.78 -10.99 5.81
CA VAL A 295 -4.28 -9.61 5.94
C VAL A 295 -3.87 -9.03 4.59
N TYR A 296 -3.06 -9.75 3.81
CA TYR A 296 -2.41 -9.22 2.61
C TYR A 296 -3.25 -9.43 1.36
N LEU A 297 -3.06 -8.51 0.41
CA LEU A 297 -3.89 -8.38 -0.79
C LEU A 297 -3.46 -9.33 -1.92
N THR A 298 -4.42 -9.70 -2.78
CA THR A 298 -4.14 -10.47 -4.02
C THR A 298 -3.37 -9.64 -5.05
N PRO A 299 -2.76 -10.29 -6.07
CA PRO A 299 -2.06 -9.58 -7.13
C PRO A 299 -2.92 -8.53 -7.84
N SER A 300 -4.22 -8.78 -8.04
CA SER A 300 -5.12 -7.83 -8.70
C SER A 300 -5.30 -6.55 -7.88
N ALA A 301 -5.55 -6.68 -6.57
CA ALA A 301 -5.67 -5.55 -5.66
C ALA A 301 -4.35 -4.77 -5.54
N GLN A 302 -3.21 -5.46 -5.43
CA GLN A 302 -1.88 -4.83 -5.39
C GLN A 302 -1.60 -4.03 -6.67
N ARG A 303 -1.87 -4.60 -7.85
CA ARG A 303 -1.66 -3.89 -9.13
C ARG A 303 -2.57 -2.67 -9.26
N GLN A 304 -3.84 -2.79 -8.92
CA GLN A 304 -4.75 -1.66 -9.01
C GLN A 304 -4.31 -0.50 -8.09
N PHE A 305 -3.82 -0.79 -6.88
CA PHE A 305 -3.23 0.23 -6.00
C PHE A 305 -1.93 0.82 -6.58
N GLY A 306 -1.08 -0.01 -7.17
CA GLY A 306 0.16 0.44 -7.83
C GLY A 306 -0.09 1.32 -9.06
N THR A 307 -1.13 1.03 -9.86
CA THR A 307 -1.56 1.90 -10.97
C THR A 307 -2.04 3.25 -10.44
N TYR A 308 -2.84 3.25 -9.37
CA TYR A 308 -3.25 4.50 -8.72
C TYR A 308 -2.04 5.30 -8.22
N ALA A 309 -1.08 4.67 -7.55
CA ALA A 309 0.14 5.32 -7.08
C ALA A 309 0.97 5.89 -8.24
N TYR A 310 1.09 5.16 -9.36
CA TYR A 310 1.73 5.63 -10.58
C TYR A 310 1.04 6.88 -11.15
N ASP A 311 -0.29 6.86 -11.28
CA ASP A 311 -1.04 7.99 -11.82
C ASP A 311 -0.91 9.23 -10.93
N ARG A 312 -0.94 9.06 -9.60
CA ARG A 312 -0.70 10.16 -8.65
C ARG A 312 0.71 10.71 -8.75
N LEU A 313 1.70 9.83 -8.92
CA LEU A 313 3.09 10.22 -9.07
C LEU A 313 3.31 11.06 -10.33
N ARG A 314 2.85 10.56 -11.48
CA ARG A 314 2.96 11.23 -12.79
C ARG A 314 2.16 12.52 -12.87
N ALA A 315 1.01 12.61 -12.19
CA ALA A 315 0.21 13.83 -12.15
C ALA A 315 0.85 14.92 -11.28
N ARG A 316 1.73 14.54 -10.33
CA ARG A 316 2.40 15.47 -9.43
C ARG A 316 3.73 15.98 -9.99
N TRP A 317 4.52 15.08 -10.56
CA TRP A 317 5.88 15.37 -11.03
C TRP A 317 6.09 14.93 -12.45
#